data_AF-A0A3S3N806-F1
#
_entry.id   AF-A0A3S3N806-F1
#
_cell.length_a   1.000
_cell.length_b   1.000
_cell.length_c   1.000
_cell.angle_alpha   90.00
_cell.angle_beta   90.00
_cell.angle_gamma   90.00
#
_symmetry.space_group_name_H-M   'P 1'
#
loop_
_entity.id
_entity.type
_entity.pdbx_description
1 polymer ?
#
loop_
_entity_poly.entity_id
_entity_poly.type
_entity_poly.pdbx_seq_one_letter_code
_entity_poly.pdbx_strand_id
1 'polypeptide(L)'
;MDKCIIITFNLVSFHLFEPSISYTHEQGTVGEWVRCNPDLHYVKEINSTIDYHLNLTTKGYRALIYSGDHDLLVPFVGTKTWIRSLNFSVVDEWRSWFVGGQIAGEQDTSINGDFEVQK
;
A
#
# COMPACT_ATOMS: atom_id res chain seq x y z
N MET A 1 14.04 -7.70 -6.82
CA MET A 1 13.19 -7.89 -5.63
C MET A 1 11.79 -8.16 -6.17
N ASP A 2 11.59 -9.37 -6.70
CA ASP A 2 10.46 -9.71 -7.57
C ASP A 2 9.89 -11.08 -7.20
N LYS A 3 9.89 -11.38 -5.91
CA LYS A 3 9.21 -12.56 -5.39
C LYS A 3 8.16 -12.05 -4.42
N CYS A 4 6.94 -11.96 -4.93
CA CYS A 4 5.75 -11.96 -4.10
C CYS A 4 5.95 -12.97 -2.97
N ILE A 5 5.88 -12.53 -1.71
CA ILE A 5 6.03 -13.42 -0.57
C ILE A 5 4.82 -14.37 -0.59
N ILE A 6 5.06 -15.60 -1.06
CA ILE A 6 4.14 -16.72 -0.87
C ILE A 6 4.26 -17.09 0.61
N ILE A 7 3.50 -16.41 1.47
CA ILE A 7 3.24 -16.93 2.81
C ILE A 7 2.39 -18.18 2.58
N THR A 8 3.07 -19.32 2.56
CA THR A 8 2.53 -20.65 2.33
C THR A 8 1.34 -20.87 3.26
N PHE A 9 0.22 -21.29 2.68
CA PHE A 9 -1.14 -21.40 3.22
C PHE A 9 -1.93 -20.08 3.27
N ASN A 10 -2.93 -19.97 2.39
CA ASN A 10 -3.85 -18.84 2.40
C ASN A 10 -5.30 -19.30 2.22
N LEU A 11 -6.12 -19.01 3.23
CA LEU A 11 -7.59 -19.11 3.18
C LEU A 11 -8.16 -18.30 2.00
N VAL A 12 -7.47 -17.25 1.55
CA VAL A 12 -7.85 -16.48 0.35
C VAL A 12 -7.85 -17.35 -0.90
N SER A 13 -6.84 -18.20 -1.08
CA SER A 13 -6.77 -19.10 -2.24
C SER A 13 -7.85 -20.17 -2.16
N PHE A 14 -8.19 -20.63 -0.94
CA PHE A 14 -9.25 -21.61 -0.72
C PHE A 14 -10.64 -21.01 -0.97
N HIS A 15 -10.89 -19.79 -0.48
CA HIS A 15 -12.16 -19.09 -0.67
C HIS A 15 -12.41 -18.71 -2.12
N LEU A 16 -11.40 -18.19 -2.83
CA LEU A 16 -11.49 -17.88 -4.26
C LEU A 16 -11.62 -19.12 -5.15
N PHE A 17 -11.45 -20.32 -4.57
CA PHE A 17 -11.65 -21.60 -5.24
C PHE A 17 -12.99 -22.25 -4.88
N GLU A 18 -13.84 -21.63 -4.05
CA GLU A 18 -15.18 -22.17 -3.82
C GLU A 18 -16.02 -22.08 -5.11
N PRO A 19 -16.66 -23.19 -5.53
CA PRO A 19 -17.51 -23.22 -6.72
C PRO A 19 -18.64 -22.18 -6.68
N SER A 20 -19.06 -21.76 -5.48
CA SER A 20 -20.07 -20.72 -5.22
C SER A 20 -19.67 -19.31 -5.69
N ILE A 21 -18.37 -18.99 -5.78
CA ILE A 21 -17.86 -17.68 -6.26
C ILE A 21 -17.61 -17.69 -7.78
N SER A 22 -17.44 -18.87 -8.38
CA SER A 22 -17.26 -19.06 -9.83
C SER A 22 -18.49 -18.67 -10.67
N TYR A 23 -19.69 -18.57 -10.06
CA TYR A 23 -20.95 -18.32 -10.77
C TYR A 23 -21.12 -16.89 -11.32
N THR A 24 -20.23 -15.93 -11.03
CA THR A 24 -20.33 -14.57 -11.59
C THR A 24 -19.60 -14.39 -12.92
N HIS A 25 -18.91 -15.41 -13.43
CA HIS A 25 -18.13 -15.34 -14.67
C HIS A 25 -18.50 -16.44 -15.66
N GLU A 26 -18.51 -16.10 -16.95
CA GLU A 26 -18.77 -17.05 -18.04
C GLU A 26 -17.82 -18.26 -17.94
N GLN A 27 -18.39 -19.46 -17.80
CA GLN A 27 -17.60 -20.68 -17.65
C GLN A 27 -16.73 -20.91 -18.90
N GLY A 28 -15.41 -20.99 -18.70
CA GLY A 28 -14.45 -21.47 -19.70
C GLY A 28 -13.49 -20.44 -20.31
N THR A 29 -13.56 -19.16 -19.94
CA THR A 29 -12.69 -18.10 -20.51
C THR A 29 -11.52 -17.66 -19.61
N VAL A 30 -11.56 -17.97 -18.31
CA VAL A 30 -10.57 -17.52 -17.32
C VAL A 30 -9.81 -18.70 -16.71
N GLY A 31 -8.48 -18.61 -16.71
CA GLY A 31 -7.59 -19.61 -16.09
C GLY A 31 -7.60 -19.59 -14.55
N GLU A 32 -6.85 -20.49 -13.93
CA GLU A 32 -6.73 -20.56 -12.46
C GLU A 32 -6.25 -19.22 -11.88
N TRP A 33 -6.94 -18.74 -10.83
CA TRP A 33 -6.50 -17.55 -10.13
C TRP A 33 -5.19 -17.85 -9.39
N VAL A 34 -4.14 -17.11 -9.73
CA VAL A 34 -2.88 -17.15 -9.03
C VAL A 34 -2.63 -15.81 -8.37
N ARG A 35 -2.22 -15.83 -7.09
CA ARG A 35 -1.95 -14.60 -6.32
C ARG A 35 -0.91 -13.71 -7.00
N CYS A 36 0.15 -14.33 -7.50
CA CYS A 36 1.27 -13.65 -8.13
C CYS A 36 1.76 -14.51 -9.27
N ASN A 37 1.73 -13.97 -10.48
CA ASN A 37 2.22 -14.65 -11.68
C ASN A 37 3.72 -14.33 -11.85
N PRO A 38 4.63 -15.28 -11.57
CA PRO A 38 6.07 -15.05 -11.72
C PRO A 38 6.51 -14.93 -13.18
N ASP A 39 5.69 -15.39 -14.13
CA ASP A 39 5.97 -15.36 -15.57
C ASP A 39 5.52 -14.04 -16.23
N LEU A 40 4.91 -13.13 -15.44
CA LEU A 40 4.55 -11.81 -15.94
C LEU A 40 5.80 -10.94 -16.08
N HIS A 41 6.24 -10.75 -17.32
CA HIS A 41 7.33 -9.84 -17.65
C HIS A 41 6.84 -8.39 -17.74
N TYR A 42 7.49 -7.49 -17.00
CA TYR A 42 7.25 -6.05 -17.07
C TYR A 42 8.57 -5.28 -16.99
N VAL A 43 8.58 -4.07 -17.54
CA VAL A 43 9.73 -3.16 -17.50
C VAL A 43 9.50 -2.13 -16.39
N LYS A 44 10.52 -1.93 -15.55
CA LYS A 44 10.51 -0.88 -14.50
C LYS A 44 11.06 0.41 -15.07
N GLU A 45 10.18 1.27 -15.56
CA GLU A 45 10.57 2.54 -16.19
C GLU A 45 10.51 3.72 -15.22
N ILE A 46 9.71 3.62 -14.16
CA ILE A 46 9.50 4.69 -13.19
C ILE A 46 10.39 4.44 -11.97
N ASN A 47 11.39 5.30 -11.78
CA ASN A 47 12.32 5.23 -10.66
C ASN A 47 11.85 6.00 -9.42
N SER A 48 10.95 6.98 -9.58
CA SER A 48 10.41 7.79 -8.50
C SER A 48 8.99 8.24 -8.82
N THR A 49 8.15 8.26 -7.79
CA THR A 49 6.76 8.75 -7.87
C THR A 49 6.59 10.15 -7.29
N ILE A 50 7.67 10.80 -6.83
CA ILE A 50 7.63 12.12 -6.17
C ILE A 50 6.92 13.16 -7.05
N ASP A 51 7.35 13.30 -8.31
CA ASP A 51 6.80 14.31 -9.23
C ASP A 51 5.30 14.10 -9.50
N TYR A 52 4.86 12.84 -9.55
CA TYR A 52 3.44 12.50 -9.73
C TYR A 52 2.62 12.91 -8.51
N HIS A 53 3.12 12.63 -7.30
CA HIS A 53 2.45 13.06 -6.07
C HIS A 53 2.42 14.58 -5.92
N LEU A 54 3.50 15.29 -6.28
CA LEU A 54 3.52 16.76 -6.29
C LEU A 54 2.50 17.33 -7.30
N ASN A 55 2.41 16.76 -8.50
CA ASN A 55 1.44 17.19 -9.52
C ASN A 55 -0.02 16.99 -9.07
N LEU A 56 -0.32 15.87 -8.40
CA LEU A 56 -1.67 15.60 -7.90
C LEU A 56 -2.02 16.50 -6.71
N THR A 57 -1.10 16.66 -5.75
CA THR A 57 -1.33 17.50 -4.57
C THR A 57 -1.45 18.97 -4.91
N THR A 58 -0.69 19.49 -5.88
CA THR A 58 -0.83 20.88 -6.38
C THR A 58 -2.16 21.14 -7.08
N LYS A 59 -2.85 20.09 -7.57
CA LYS A 59 -4.21 20.17 -8.10
C LYS A 59 -5.30 20.09 -7.01
N GLY A 60 -4.92 19.98 -5.74
CA GLY A 60 -5.83 19.92 -4.60
C GLY A 60 -6.27 18.50 -4.22
N TYR A 61 -5.68 17.45 -4.81
CA TYR A 61 -5.94 16.08 -4.37
C TYR A 61 -5.17 15.78 -3.09
N ARG A 62 -5.90 15.39 -2.03
CA ARG A 62 -5.28 14.97 -0.76
C ARG A 62 -4.71 13.57 -0.89
N ALA A 63 -3.51 13.36 -0.36
CA ALA A 63 -2.88 12.04 -0.26
C ALA A 63 -2.99 11.50 1.17
N LEU A 64 -3.26 10.20 1.30
CA LEU A 64 -3.06 9.43 2.52
C LEU A 64 -1.97 8.40 2.24
N ILE A 65 -0.87 8.47 2.99
CA ILE A 65 0.21 7.49 2.91
C ILE A 65 0.17 6.69 4.21
N TYR A 66 0.25 5.37 4.14
CA TYR A 66 0.34 4.52 5.33
C TYR A 66 1.44 3.47 5.17
N SER A 67 2.05 3.07 6.29
CA SER A 67 3.10 2.03 6.31
C SER A 67 3.03 1.23 7.60
N GLY A 68 3.15 -0.09 7.51
CA GLY A 68 3.26 -0.96 8.70
C GLY A 68 4.69 -0.93 9.25
N ASP A 69 4.84 -0.82 10.57
CA ASP A 69 6.15 -0.75 11.22
C ASP A 69 6.95 -2.07 11.16
N HIS A 70 6.27 -3.19 10.94
CA HIS A 70 6.86 -4.53 10.78
C HIS A 70 7.14 -4.94 9.32
N ASP A 71 6.87 -4.09 8.32
CA ASP A 71 7.24 -4.40 6.93
C ASP A 71 8.75 -4.26 6.72
N LEU A 72 9.40 -5.37 6.37
CA LEU A 72 10.84 -5.41 6.08
C LEU A 72 11.15 -5.27 4.58
N LEU A 73 10.19 -5.47 3.69
CA LEU A 73 10.38 -5.27 2.24
C LEU A 73 10.34 -3.79 1.88
N VAL A 74 9.40 -3.04 2.46
CA VAL A 74 9.29 -1.58 2.31
C VAL A 74 9.18 -0.94 3.70
N PRO A 75 10.32 -0.73 4.40
CA PRO A 75 10.31 -0.24 5.77
C PRO A 75 9.73 1.17 5.87
N PHE A 76 8.96 1.42 6.94
CA PHE A 76 8.32 2.73 7.19
C PHE A 76 9.32 3.90 7.24
N VAL A 77 10.58 3.66 7.64
CA VAL A 77 11.63 4.68 7.63
C VAL A 77 11.94 5.18 6.20
N GLY A 78 11.86 4.28 5.22
CA GLY A 78 11.98 4.61 3.80
C GLY A 78 10.82 5.51 3.35
N THR A 79 9.59 5.11 3.69
CA THR A 79 8.38 5.91 3.42
C THR A 79 8.45 7.29 4.08
N LYS A 80 8.87 7.37 5.34
CA LYS A 80 9.05 8.64 6.07
C LYS A 80 10.08 9.55 5.38
N THR A 81 11.17 8.98 4.86
CA THR A 81 12.19 9.73 4.11
C THR A 81 11.64 10.22 2.77
N TRP A 82 10.87 9.38 2.06
CA TRP A 82 10.20 9.75 0.83
C TRP A 82 9.20 10.90 1.02
N ILE A 83 8.40 10.89 2.10
CA ILE A 83 7.45 11.97 2.39
C ILE A 83 8.17 13.29 2.68
N ARG A 84 9.26 13.24 3.45
CA ARG A 84 10.09 14.44 3.69
C ARG A 84 10.64 15.04 2.39
N SER A 85 10.90 14.23 1.37
CA SER A 85 11.36 14.72 0.07
C SER A 85 10.31 15.51 -0.72
N LEU A 86 9.01 15.35 -0.39
CA LEU A 86 7.93 16.17 -0.96
C LEU A 86 7.96 17.62 -0.45
N ASN A 87 8.64 17.86 0.68
CA ASN A 87 8.84 19.19 1.25
C ASN A 87 7.54 19.98 1.51
N PHE A 88 6.50 19.30 2.00
CA PHE A 88 5.28 19.95 2.45
C PHE A 88 5.44 20.53 3.86
N SER A 89 4.73 21.62 4.14
CA SER A 89 4.66 22.18 5.48
C SER A 89 3.86 21.27 6.41
N VAL A 90 4.45 20.95 7.56
CA VAL A 90 3.80 20.19 8.63
C VAL A 90 2.75 21.07 9.31
N VAL A 91 1.55 20.52 9.46
CA VAL A 91 0.39 21.16 10.11
C VAL A 91 0.20 20.63 11.52
N ASP A 92 0.40 19.32 11.71
CA ASP A 92 0.28 18.65 13.01
C ASP A 92 1.41 17.62 13.12
N GLU A 93 2.26 17.79 14.12
CA GLU A 93 3.44 16.95 14.31
C GLU A 93 3.08 15.50 14.66
N TRP A 94 4.09 14.64 14.61
CA TRP A 94 4.00 13.22 14.96
C TRP A 94 3.30 12.98 16.29
N ARG A 95 2.13 12.33 16.23
CA ARG A 95 1.36 11.95 17.42
C ARG A 95 0.72 10.58 17.26
N SER A 96 0.48 9.93 18.39
CA SER A 96 -0.25 8.66 18.40
C SER A 96 -1.71 8.84 17.99
N TRP A 97 -2.26 7.85 17.30
CA TRP A 97 -3.68 7.70 17.05
C TRP A 97 -4.20 6.39 17.66
N PHE A 98 -5.49 6.38 18.00
CA PHE A 98 -6.08 5.36 18.86
C PHE A 98 -7.28 4.67 18.22
N VAL A 99 -7.37 3.36 18.41
CA VAL A 99 -8.55 2.55 18.09
C VAL A 99 -8.88 1.71 19.31
N GLY A 100 -10.13 1.77 19.79
CA GLY A 100 -10.55 1.00 20.96
C GLY A 100 -9.76 1.30 22.24
N GLY A 101 -9.21 2.51 22.38
CA GLY A 101 -8.37 2.90 23.53
C GLY A 101 -6.93 2.39 23.48
N GLN A 102 -6.53 1.70 22.41
CA GLN A 102 -5.15 1.25 22.18
C GLN A 102 -4.47 2.13 21.13
N ILE A 103 -3.14 2.27 21.24
CA ILE A 103 -2.34 2.95 20.21
C ILE A 103 -2.33 2.06 18.98
N ALA A 104 -2.96 2.53 17.91
CA ALA A 104 -2.98 1.83 16.62
C ALA A 104 -1.81 2.26 15.73
N GLY A 105 -1.17 3.39 16.05
CA GLY A 105 0.00 3.86 15.34
C GLY A 105 0.37 5.30 15.66
N GLU A 106 1.25 5.85 14.82
CA GLU A 106 1.68 7.26 14.83
C GLU A 106 1.24 7.93 13.53
N GLN A 107 0.93 9.22 13.56
CA GLN A 107 0.56 9.97 12.36
C GLN A 107 1.14 11.39 12.38
N ASP A 108 1.32 11.96 11.19
CA ASP A 108 1.80 13.30 10.90
C ASP A 108 0.93 13.91 9.81
N THR A 109 0.52 15.17 9.98
CA THR A 109 -0.35 15.85 9.00
C THR A 109 0.42 16.98 8.35
N SER A 110 0.42 17.01 7.02
CA SER A 110 0.99 18.09 6.21
C SER A 110 -0.10 18.78 5.40
N ILE A 111 0.18 19.98 4.88
CA ILE A 111 -0.81 20.81 4.16
C ILE A 111 -1.55 20.10 3.02
N ASN A 112 -0.94 19.07 2.42
CA ASN A 112 -1.46 18.37 1.24
C ASN A 112 -1.68 16.86 1.45
N GLY A 113 -1.59 16.37 2.69
CA GLY A 113 -1.79 14.96 2.95
C GLY A 113 -1.41 14.52 4.35
N ASP A 114 -1.85 13.32 4.66
CA ASP A 114 -1.73 12.70 5.97
C ASP A 114 -0.80 11.48 5.84
N PHE A 115 0.08 11.26 6.82
CA PHE A 115 0.95 10.10 6.88
C PHE A 115 0.72 9.32 8.16
N GLU A 116 0.49 8.02 8.03
CA GLU A 116 0.23 7.11 9.14
C GLU A 116 1.26 5.96 9.17
N VAL A 117 1.76 5.64 10.35
CA VAL A 117 2.55 4.43 10.62
C VAL A 117 1.73 3.56 11.56
N GLN A 118 1.42 2.34 11.13
CA GLN A 118 0.59 1.39 11.87
C GLN A 118 1.46 0.45 12.70
N LYS A 119 1.02 0.15 13.93
CA LYS A 119 1.63 -0.82 14.85
C LYS A 119 1.05 -2.23 14.73
#